data_AF-A0A6F8THB0-F1
#
_entry.id   AF-A0A6F8THB0-F1
#
_cell.length_a   1.000
_cell.length_b   1.000
_cell.length_c   1.000
_cell.angle_alpha   90.00
_cell.angle_beta   90.00
_cell.angle_gamma   90.00
#
_symmetry.space_group_name_H-M   'P 1'
#
loop_
_entity.id
_entity.type
_entity.pdbx_description
1 polymer ?
#
loop_
_entity_poly.entity_id
_entity_poly.type
_entity_poly.pdbx_seq_one_letter_code
_entity_poly.pdbx_strand_id
1 'polypeptide(L)'
;MVEGVSDLLYLTTISEYLNANKRTGLNEDITIVPTGGLDKVASFISLLRGSKLSIFCLLDSFTDQKSQARFDSLTIQKIYI
;
A
#
# COMPACT_ATOMS: atom_id res chain seq x y z
N MET A 1 2.73 0.12 -0.29
CA MET A 1 2.59 -1.25 0.24
C MET A 1 1.18 -1.72 -0.03
N VAL A 2 1.02 -3.00 -0.37
CA VAL A 2 -0.26 -3.64 -0.63
C VAL A 2 -0.37 -4.97 0.12
N GLU A 3 -1.58 -5.48 0.31
CA GLU A 3 -1.81 -6.69 1.10
C GLU A 3 -1.41 -7.95 0.33
N GLY A 4 -1.75 -8.02 -0.96
CA GLY A 4 -1.59 -9.22 -1.78
C GLY A 4 -0.92 -8.99 -3.13
N VAL A 5 -0.58 -10.10 -3.79
CA VAL A 5 -0.08 -10.10 -5.18
C VAL A 5 -1.18 -9.65 -6.15
N SER A 6 -2.45 -9.92 -5.83
CA SER A 6 -3.59 -9.45 -6.60
C SER A 6 -3.64 -7.92 -6.69
N ASP A 7 -3.35 -7.21 -5.60
CA ASP A 7 -3.32 -5.74 -5.59
C ASP A 7 -2.22 -5.19 -6.49
N LEU A 8 -1.03 -5.81 -6.44
CA LEU A 8 0.08 -5.48 -7.32
C LEU A 8 -0.33 -5.64 -8.78
N LEU A 9 -0.89 -6.79 -9.15
CA LEU A 9 -1.33 -7.05 -10.51
C LEU A 9 -2.38 -6.03 -10.95
N TYR A 10 -3.38 -5.77 -10.12
CA TYR A 10 -4.46 -4.84 -10.43
C TYR A 10 -3.95 -3.41 -10.67
N LEU A 11 -3.09 -2.90 -9.77
CA LEU A 11 -2.49 -1.57 -9.89
C LEU A 11 -1.61 -1.45 -11.14
N THR A 12 -0.77 -2.45 -11.40
CA THR A 12 0.09 -2.48 -12.59
C THR A 12 -0.74 -2.50 -13.87
N THR A 13 -1.75 -3.38 -13.95
CA THR A 13 -2.62 -3.47 -15.13
C THR A 13 -3.42 -2.18 -15.36
N ILE A 14 -3.94 -1.53 -14.31
CA ILE A 14 -4.61 -0.23 -14.44
C ILE A 14 -3.64 0.83 -14.97
N SER A 15 -2.42 0.88 -14.43
CA SER A 15 -1.41 1.84 -14.87
C SER A 15 -1.06 1.65 -16.35
N GLU A 16 -0.81 0.42 -16.76
CA GLU A 16 -0.53 0.06 -18.15
C GLU A 16 -1.70 0.45 -19.07
N TYR A 17 -2.92 0.16 -18.65
CA TYR A 17 -4.12 0.54 -19.39
C TYR A 17 -4.25 2.06 -19.55
N LEU A 18 -4.02 2.83 -18.48
CA LEU A 18 -4.06 4.29 -18.53
C LEU A 18 -3.00 4.85 -19.48
N ASN A 19 -1.76 4.34 -19.38
CA ASN A 19 -0.66 4.73 -20.26
C ASN A 19 -0.98 4.43 -21.73
N ALA A 20 -1.53 3.25 -22.03
CA ALA A 20 -1.95 2.87 -23.38
C ALA A 20 -3.04 3.79 -23.96
N ASN A 21 -3.87 4.38 -23.09
CA ASN A 21 -4.92 5.32 -23.47
C ASN A 21 -4.49 6.80 -23.39
N LYS A 22 -3.18 7.09 -23.33
CA LYS A 22 -2.62 8.45 -23.20
C LYS A 22 -3.15 9.21 -21.96
N ARG A 23 -3.47 8.48 -20.90
CA ARG A 23 -3.81 9.02 -19.57
C ARG A 23 -2.64 8.83 -18.62
N THR A 24 -2.67 9.51 -17.49
CA THR A 24 -1.64 9.38 -16.45
C THR A 24 -1.77 8.05 -15.71
N GLY A 25 -0.80 7.15 -15.89
CA GLY A 25 -0.63 5.94 -15.07
C GLY A 25 0.06 6.20 -13.72
N LEU A 26 0.44 5.13 -13.03
CA LEU A 26 1.26 5.21 -11.81
C LEU A 26 2.65 5.76 -12.13
N ASN A 27 3.21 6.53 -11.20
CA ASN A 27 4.58 7.03 -11.30
C ASN A 27 5.57 5.86 -11.21
N GLU A 28 6.49 5.76 -12.19
CA GLU A 28 7.48 4.69 -12.31
C GLU A 28 8.51 4.68 -11.17
N ASP A 29 8.69 5.81 -10.46
CA ASP A 29 9.53 5.90 -9.27
C ASP A 29 8.91 5.22 -8.02
N ILE A 30 7.64 4.80 -8.10
CA ILE A 30 6.95 4.12 -7.01
C ILE A 30 7.21 2.61 -7.07
N THR A 31 7.83 2.07 -6.02
CA THR A 31 7.91 0.62 -5.83
C THR A 31 6.71 0.09 -5.06
N ILE A 32 5.94 -0.80 -5.67
CA ILE A 32 4.82 -1.50 -5.03
C ILE A 32 5.33 -2.80 -4.41
N VAL A 33 5.14 -2.94 -3.09
CA VAL A 33 5.56 -4.13 -2.32
C VAL A 33 4.33 -4.87 -1.79
N PRO A 34 4.05 -6.11 -2.25
CA PRO A 34 3.05 -6.97 -1.66
C PRO A 34 3.58 -7.61 -0.37
N THR A 35 2.78 -7.58 0.68
CA THR A 35 3.23 -7.97 2.03
C THR A 35 2.69 -9.30 2.52
N GLY A 36 1.59 -9.79 1.94
CA GLY A 36 0.94 -11.04 2.31
C GLY A 36 0.21 -10.97 3.65
N GLY A 37 -0.53 -9.89 3.89
CA GLY A 37 -1.39 -9.68 5.06
C GLY A 37 -1.00 -8.47 5.94
N LEU A 38 -2.00 -7.92 6.64
CA LEU A 38 -1.90 -6.70 7.44
C LEU A 38 -0.84 -6.77 8.57
N ASP A 39 -0.70 -7.94 9.21
CA ASP A 39 0.30 -8.16 10.25
C ASP A 39 1.74 -7.90 9.77
N LYS A 40 2.02 -8.18 8.50
CA LYS A 40 3.34 -7.99 7.91
C LYS A 40 3.56 -6.53 7.51
N VAL A 41 2.52 -5.86 7.01
CA VAL A 41 2.59 -4.42 6.68
C VAL A 41 3.04 -3.61 7.90
N ALA A 42 2.46 -3.88 9.06
CA ALA A 42 2.84 -3.23 10.33
C ALA A 42 4.33 -3.43 10.66
N SER A 43 4.87 -4.64 10.50
CA SER A 43 6.30 -4.92 10.72
C SER A 43 7.20 -4.16 9.73
N PHE A 44 6.83 -4.08 8.45
CA PHE A 44 7.57 -3.29 7.46
C PHE A 44 7.56 -1.79 7.77
N ILE A 45 6.42 -1.23 8.17
CA ILE A 45 6.33 0.17 8.60
C ILE A 45 7.28 0.40 9.77
N SER A 46 7.30 -0.49 10.75
CA SER A 46 8.20 -0.39 11.90
C SER A 46 9.68 -0.43 11.50
N LEU A 47 10.05 -1.28 10.53
CA LEU A 47 11.42 -1.35 10.00
C LEU A 47 11.82 -0.09 9.23
N LEU A 48 10.89 0.45 8.44
CA LEU A 48 11.16 1.58 7.57
C LEU A 48 10.95 2.95 8.23
N ARG A 49 10.41 3.00 9.46
CA ARG A 49 10.18 4.24 10.22
C ARG A 49 11.45 5.09 10.41
N GLY A 50 12.63 4.49 10.42
CA GLY A 50 13.92 5.18 10.48
C GLY A 50 14.48 5.61 9.11
N SER A 51 13.84 5.22 8.01
CA SER A 51 14.23 5.60 6.65
C SER A 51 13.58 6.92 6.24
N LYS A 52 14.21 7.68 5.35
CA LYS A 52 13.62 8.90 4.74
C LYS A 52 12.68 8.56 3.57
N LEU A 53 12.05 7.39 3.59
CA LEU A 53 11.16 6.94 2.52
C LEU A 53 9.73 7.40 2.78
N SER A 54 9.09 7.92 1.73
CA SER A 54 7.65 8.18 1.73
C SER A 54 6.91 6.86 1.49
N ILE A 55 6.13 6.41 2.47
CA ILE A 55 5.41 5.13 2.42
C ILE A 55 3.92 5.38 2.41
N PHE A 56 3.24 4.80 1.42
CA PHE A 56 1.79 4.75 1.35
C PHE A 56 1.32 3.29 1.44
N CYS A 57 0.19 3.03 2.10
CA CYS A 57 -0.40 1.70 2.22
C CYS A 57 -1.81 1.70 1.64
N LEU A 58 -2.08 0.77 0.72
CA LEU A 58 -3.41 0.48 0.21
C LEU A 58 -3.83 -0.86 0.82
N LEU A 59 -4.86 -0.84 1.68
CA LEU A 59 -5.33 -1.99 2.45
C LEU A 59 -6.83 -2.12 2.33
N ASP A 60 -7.35 -3.34 2.40
CA ASP A 60 -8.79 -3.56 2.45
C ASP A 60 -9.39 -2.99 3.74
N SER A 61 -10.70 -2.71 3.72
CA SER A 61 -11.43 -2.24 4.88
C SER A 61 -11.27 -3.24 6.03
N PHE A 62 -10.73 -2.76 7.14
CA PHE A 62 -10.46 -3.56 8.32
C PHE A 62 -11.76 -4.20 8.82
N THR A 63 -11.88 -5.51 8.64
CA THR A 63 -12.98 -6.29 9.25
C THR A 63 -12.70 -6.62 10.71
N ASP A 64 -11.44 -6.50 11.15
CA ASP A 64 -10.99 -6.76 12.52
C ASP A 64 -10.51 -5.47 13.23
N GLN A 65 -11.19 -5.10 14.30
CA GLN A 65 -10.90 -3.91 15.11
C GLN A 65 -9.48 -3.93 15.72
N LYS A 66 -8.95 -5.11 16.04
CA LYS A 66 -7.63 -5.24 16.65
C LYS A 66 -6.52 -4.91 15.66
N SER A 67 -6.67 -5.41 14.43
CA SER A 67 -5.79 -5.11 13.30
C SER A 67 -5.79 -3.62 12.96
N GLN A 68 -6.96 -2.97 13.04
CA GLN A 68 -7.08 -1.53 12.82
C GLN A 68 -6.38 -0.70 13.90
N ALA A 69 -6.63 -0.98 15.18
CA ALA A 69 -6.01 -0.23 16.28
C ALA A 69 -4.48 -0.31 16.26
N ARG A 70 -3.92 -1.46 15.87
CA ARG A 70 -2.47 -1.65 15.71
C ARG A 70 -1.93 -0.80 14.56
N PHE A 71 -2.63 -0.75 13.43
CA PHE A 71 -2.23 0.07 12.30
C PHE A 71 -2.27 1.57 12.61
N ASP A 72 -3.30 2.00 13.33
CA ASP A 72 -3.50 3.39 13.74
C ASP A 72 -2.38 3.90 14.64
N SER A 73 -1.84 3.02 15.48
CA SER A 73 -0.67 3.33 16.32
C SER A 73 0.63 3.51 15.50
N LEU A 74 0.64 3.05 14.25
CA LEU A 74 1.83 3.03 13.38
C LEU A 74 1.81 4.11 12.31
N THR A 75 0.64 4.57 11.88
CA THR A 75 0.47 5.53 10.77
C THR A 75 0.35 6.99 11.22
N ILE A 76 0.99 7.89 10.45
CA ILE A 76 0.96 9.34 10.67
C ILE A 76 -0.22 10.00 9.93
N GLN A 77 -0.78 9.36 8.89
CA GLN A 77 -1.94 9.86 8.14
C GLN A 77 -2.69 8.70 7.45
N LYS A 78 -4.03 8.80 7.40
CA LYS A 78 -4.92 7.86 6.72
C LYS A 78 -5.58 8.53 5.52
N ILE A 79 -5.65 7.81 4.40
CA ILE A 79 -6.49 8.16 3.25
C ILE A 79 -7.42 6.97 3.02
N TYR A 80 -8.73 7.21 3.13
CA TYR A 80 -9.75 6.25 2.74
C TYR A 80 -10.03 6.45 1.25
N ILE A 81 -10.05 5.37 0.47
CA ILE A 81 -10.38 5.37 -0.96
C ILE A 81 -11.59 4.49 -1.18
#